data_AF-A0A451DAX2-F1
#
_entry.id   AF-A0A451DAX2-F1
#
_cell.length_a   1.000
_cell.length_b   1.000
_cell.length_c   1.000
_cell.angle_alpha   90.00
_cell.angle_beta   90.00
_cell.angle_gamma   90.00
#
_symmetry.space_group_name_H-M   'P 1'
#
loop_
_entity.id
_entity.type
_entity.pdbx_description
1 polymer ?
#
loop_
_entity_poly.entity_id
_entity_poly.type
_entity_poly.pdbx_seq_one_letter_code
_entity_poly.pdbx_strand_id
1 'polypeptide(L)'
;MILNISRIDIIKKKIEIDIQKNIYHVARYENKKIEIQKYLLKLKQYKKKYIFLLHKIFFYGTQQYIINLYINFISMLQKFIIQQNIWLDYFKKKLKRRLLIQRKLCSSLEQWKKLELRFKNRILNKKILTEQREDNMLCLNNYNNLHNK
;
A
#
# COMPACT_ATOMS: atom_id res chain seq x y z
N MET A 1 -8.20 -13.98 28.86
CA MET A 1 -6.96 -13.37 28.33
C MET A 1 -7.09 -11.84 28.43
N ILE A 2 -6.41 -11.21 29.38
CA ILE A 2 -6.51 -9.75 29.61
C ILE A 2 -5.64 -9.05 28.56
N LEU A 3 -6.27 -8.48 27.53
CA LEU A 3 -5.61 -7.52 26.65
C LEU A 3 -5.28 -6.28 27.48
N ASN A 4 -4.00 -6.04 27.76
CA ASN A 4 -3.56 -4.81 28.41
C ASN A 4 -3.42 -3.70 27.36
N ILE A 5 -3.64 -2.43 27.73
CA ILE A 5 -3.55 -1.27 26.82
C ILE A 5 -2.21 -1.26 26.08
N SER A 6 -1.12 -1.58 26.79
CA SER A 6 0.22 -1.69 26.23
C SER A 6 0.33 -2.67 25.06
N ARG A 7 -0.44 -3.77 25.07
CA ARG A 7 -0.47 -4.73 23.94
C ARG A 7 -1.19 -4.16 22.72
N ILE A 8 -2.25 -3.38 22.93
CA ILE A 8 -2.98 -2.71 21.85
C ILE A 8 -2.06 -1.68 21.17
N ASP A 9 -1.29 -0.93 21.94
CA ASP A 9 -0.34 0.05 21.42
C ASP A 9 0.78 -0.59 20.60
N ILE A 10 1.33 -1.72 21.06
CA ILE A 10 2.33 -2.49 20.29
C ILE A 10 1.76 -2.93 18.94
N ILE A 11 0.53 -3.45 18.92
CA ILE A 11 -0.12 -3.93 17.69
C ILE A 11 -0.37 -2.77 16.73
N LYS A 12 -0.90 -1.64 17.21
CA LYS A 12 -1.12 -0.43 16.39
C LYS A 12 0.19 0.05 15.78
N LYS A 13 1.25 0.20 16.59
CA LYS A 13 2.56 0.65 16.13
C LYS A 13 3.13 -0.26 15.05
N LYS A 14 2.95 -1.57 15.18
CA LYS A 14 3.33 -2.54 14.14
C LYS A 14 2.56 -2.30 12.83
N ILE A 15 1.24 -2.14 12.91
CA ILE A 15 0.39 -1.87 11.73
C ILE A 15 0.79 -0.54 11.07
N GLU A 16 1.08 0.50 11.85
CA GLU A 16 1.55 1.80 11.33
C GLU A 16 2.88 1.68 10.57
N ILE A 17 3.83 0.92 11.10
CA ILE A 17 5.09 0.61 10.41
C ILE A 17 4.82 -0.13 9.09
N ASP A 18 3.92 -1.12 9.10
CA ASP A 18 3.57 -1.89 7.91
C ASP A 18 2.87 -1.03 6.85
N ILE A 19 2.03 -0.07 7.27
CA ILE A 19 1.41 0.95 6.42
C ILE A 19 2.50 1.81 5.75
N GLN A 20 3.46 2.32 6.52
CA GLN A 20 4.55 3.15 5.99
C GLN A 20 5.40 2.38 4.96
N LYS A 21 5.79 1.14 5.28
CA LYS A 21 6.50 0.26 4.34
C LYS A 21 5.69 0.05 3.06
N ASN A 22 4.38 -0.15 3.18
CA ASN A 22 3.53 -0.39 2.03
C ASN A 22 3.36 0.87 1.15
N ILE A 23 3.27 2.06 1.74
CA ILE A 23 3.29 3.36 1.02
C ILE A 23 4.58 3.48 0.20
N TYR A 24 5.73 3.24 0.82
CA TYR A 24 7.02 3.26 0.13
C TYR A 24 7.04 2.31 -1.09
N HIS A 25 6.54 1.08 -0.91
CA HIS A 25 6.47 0.12 -2.03
C HIS A 25 5.50 0.55 -3.13
N VAL A 26 4.35 1.14 -2.80
CA VAL A 26 3.40 1.68 -3.79
C VAL A 26 4.08 2.76 -4.62
N ALA A 27 4.68 3.78 -3.97
CA ALA A 27 5.37 4.85 -4.66
C ALA A 27 6.50 4.34 -5.56
N ARG A 28 7.30 3.38 -5.08
CA ARG A 28 8.36 2.74 -5.87
C ARG A 28 7.82 2.07 -7.13
N TYR A 29 6.71 1.33 -7.02
CA TYR A 29 6.11 0.64 -8.17
C TYR A 29 5.43 1.60 -9.15
N GLU A 30 4.83 2.69 -8.68
CA GLU A 30 4.31 3.76 -9.54
C GLU A 30 5.42 4.42 -10.35
N ASN A 31 6.52 4.78 -9.69
CA ASN A 31 7.69 5.35 -10.37
C ASN A 31 8.26 4.39 -11.42
N LYS A 32 8.41 3.10 -11.11
CA LYS A 32 8.86 2.09 -12.07
C LYS A 32 7.91 1.94 -13.27
N LYS A 33 6.61 1.99 -13.04
CA LYS A 33 5.61 1.97 -14.12
C LYS A 33 5.77 3.18 -15.04
N ILE A 34 5.95 4.38 -14.47
CA ILE A 34 6.16 5.62 -15.24
C ILE A 34 7.45 5.53 -16.08
N GLU A 35 8.55 5.06 -15.49
CA GLU A 35 9.81 4.84 -16.21
C GLU A 35 9.61 3.91 -17.41
N ILE A 36 8.98 2.75 -17.20
CA ILE A 36 8.71 1.79 -18.28
C ILE A 36 7.84 2.41 -19.37
N GLN A 37 6.80 3.18 -19.00
CA GLN A 37 5.96 3.87 -19.99
C GLN A 37 6.77 4.87 -20.83
N LYS A 38 7.67 5.64 -20.22
CA LYS A 38 8.58 6.54 -20.94
C LYS A 38 9.49 5.77 -21.91
N TYR A 39 10.09 4.67 -21.47
CA TYR A 39 10.91 3.81 -22.34
C TYR A 39 10.12 3.22 -23.49
N LEU A 40 8.89 2.76 -23.23
CA LEU A 40 8.02 2.17 -24.23
C LEU A 40 7.60 3.19 -25.30
N LEU A 41 7.36 4.44 -24.92
CA LEU A 41 7.12 5.53 -25.87
C LEU A 41 8.34 5.76 -26.79
N LYS A 42 9.55 5.81 -26.22
CA LYS A 42 10.79 5.95 -27.01
C LYS A 42 10.97 4.78 -27.97
N LEU A 43 10.77 3.54 -27.52
CA LEU A 43 10.87 2.34 -28.38
C LEU A 43 9.88 2.38 -29.54
N LYS A 44 8.64 2.82 -29.29
CA LYS A 44 7.63 2.98 -30.35
C LYS A 44 8.03 4.06 -31.37
N GLN A 45 8.58 5.18 -30.90
CA GLN A 45 9.09 6.24 -31.78
C GLN A 45 10.25 5.73 -32.65
N TYR A 46 11.23 5.04 -32.05
CA TYR A 46 12.32 4.43 -32.79
C TYR A 46 11.80 3.42 -33.81
N LYS A 47 10.91 2.51 -33.43
CA LYS A 47 10.32 1.55 -34.36
C LYS A 47 9.72 2.24 -35.59
N LYS A 48 8.92 3.30 -35.40
CA LYS A 48 8.34 4.07 -36.50
C LYS A 48 9.41 4.72 -37.38
N LYS A 49 10.42 5.36 -36.78
CA LYS A 49 11.54 5.97 -37.51
C LYS A 49 12.26 4.95 -38.39
N TYR A 50 12.58 3.78 -37.86
CA TYR A 50 13.32 2.75 -38.60
C TYR A 50 12.47 2.04 -39.66
N ILE A 51 11.16 1.88 -39.44
CA ILE A 51 10.24 1.43 -40.50
C ILE A 51 10.23 2.41 -41.67
N PHE A 52 10.14 3.72 -41.39
CA PHE A 52 10.18 4.74 -42.44
C PHE A 52 11.50 4.75 -43.20
N LEU A 53 12.63 4.60 -42.49
CA LEU A 53 13.95 4.47 -43.12
C LEU A 53 14.06 3.23 -43.98
N LEU A 54 13.56 2.08 -43.52
CA LEU A 54 13.52 0.84 -44.30
C LEU A 54 12.75 1.04 -45.62
N HIS A 55 11.58 1.70 -45.58
CA HIS A 55 10.84 2.00 -46.80
C HIS A 55 11.65 2.86 -47.77
N LYS A 56 12.29 3.93 -47.29
CA LYS A 56 13.16 4.75 -48.15
C LYS A 56 14.28 3.93 -48.78
N ILE A 57 15.01 3.18 -47.97
CA ILE A 57 16.14 2.32 -48.38
C ILE A 57 15.71 1.28 -49.43
N PHE A 58 14.51 0.73 -49.28
CA PHE A 58 13.92 -0.19 -50.25
C PHE A 58 13.67 0.49 -51.61
N PHE A 59 13.07 1.68 -51.61
CA PHE A 59 12.79 2.43 -52.85
C PHE A 59 14.07 2.89 -53.59
N TYR A 60 15.16 3.18 -52.87
CA TYR A 60 16.44 3.57 -53.49
C TYR A 60 17.25 2.39 -54.07
N GLY A 61 16.72 1.16 -54.06
CA GLY A 61 17.39 0.01 -54.68
C GLY A 61 18.68 -0.42 -53.97
N THR A 62 18.75 -0.22 -52.65
CA THR A 62 19.91 -0.64 -51.84
C THR A 62 20.10 -2.16 -51.79
N GLN A 63 21.32 -2.59 -51.42
CA GLN A 63 21.68 -4.00 -51.31
C GLN A 63 20.83 -4.76 -50.28
N GLN A 64 20.45 -6.00 -50.62
CA GLN A 64 19.57 -6.86 -49.82
C GLN A 64 20.04 -7.07 -48.36
N TYR A 65 21.36 -7.09 -48.11
CA TYR A 65 21.86 -7.24 -46.75
C TYR A 65 21.51 -6.04 -45.85
N ILE A 66 21.45 -4.82 -46.39
CA ILE A 66 21.10 -3.61 -45.64
C ILE A 66 19.63 -3.70 -45.22
N ILE A 67 18.76 -4.10 -46.15
CA ILE A 67 17.33 -4.32 -45.90
C ILE A 67 17.15 -5.35 -44.77
N ASN A 68 17.87 -6.47 -44.82
CA ASN A 68 17.82 -7.50 -43.78
C ASN A 68 18.28 -6.99 -42.41
N LEU A 69 19.33 -6.15 -42.34
CA LEU A 69 19.77 -5.53 -41.08
C LEU A 69 18.66 -4.68 -40.45
N TYR A 70 17.97 -3.87 -41.25
CA TYR A 70 16.86 -3.05 -40.76
C TYR A 70 15.67 -3.90 -40.30
N ILE A 71 15.31 -4.95 -41.04
CA ILE A 71 14.24 -5.89 -40.64
C ILE A 71 14.58 -6.55 -39.28
N ASN A 72 15.81 -7.04 -39.14
CA ASN A 72 16.28 -7.66 -37.90
C ASN A 72 16.25 -6.68 -36.73
N PHE A 73 16.67 -5.43 -36.95
CA PHE A 73 16.62 -4.39 -35.94
C PHE A 73 15.19 -4.03 -35.52
N ILE A 74 14.26 -3.90 -36.48
CA ILE A 74 12.84 -3.64 -36.20
C ILE A 74 12.21 -4.81 -35.44
N SER A 75 12.56 -6.05 -35.79
CA SER A 75 12.12 -7.26 -35.07
C SER A 75 12.64 -7.27 -33.63
N MET A 76 13.90 -6.89 -33.42
CA MET A 76 14.49 -6.73 -32.08
C MET A 76 13.74 -5.68 -31.25
N LEU A 77 13.45 -4.50 -31.83
CA LEU A 77 12.64 -3.47 -31.18
C LEU A 77 11.24 -3.97 -30.81
N GLN A 78 10.61 -4.78 -31.67
CA GLN A 78 9.31 -5.37 -31.38
C GLN A 78 9.36 -6.31 -30.17
N LYS A 79 10.39 -7.16 -30.08
CA LYS A 79 10.61 -8.03 -28.91
C LYS A 79 10.76 -7.20 -27.63
N PHE A 80 11.53 -6.11 -27.66
CA PHE A 80 11.66 -5.22 -26.51
C PHE A 80 10.34 -4.56 -26.12
N ILE A 81 9.53 -4.11 -27.08
CA ILE A 81 8.20 -3.53 -26.79
C ILE A 81 7.31 -4.55 -26.08
N ILE A 82 7.29 -5.81 -26.56
CA ILE A 82 6.52 -6.89 -25.93
C ILE A 82 7.00 -7.11 -24.50
N GLN A 83 8.32 -7.19 -24.28
CA GLN A 83 8.89 -7.36 -22.95
C GLN A 83 8.50 -6.22 -22.00
N GLN A 84 8.56 -4.97 -22.46
CA GLN A 84 8.17 -3.82 -21.64
C GLN A 84 6.67 -3.85 -21.28
N ASN A 85 5.79 -4.30 -22.18
CA ASN A 85 4.37 -4.48 -21.86
C ASN A 85 4.15 -5.55 -20.78
N ILE A 86 4.89 -6.67 -20.83
CA ILE A 86 4.84 -7.71 -19.79
C ILE A 86 5.23 -7.12 -18.42
N TRP A 87 6.28 -6.31 -18.38
CA TRP A 87 6.69 -5.60 -17.16
C TRP A 87 5.60 -4.63 -16.67
N LEU A 88 4.95 -3.88 -17.56
CA LEU A 88 3.85 -2.99 -17.18
C LEU A 88 2.70 -3.75 -16.52
N ASP A 89 2.30 -4.87 -17.10
CA ASP A 89 1.22 -5.69 -16.54
C ASP A 89 1.61 -6.29 -15.18
N TYR A 90 2.87 -6.73 -15.05
CA TYR A 90 3.42 -7.18 -13.78
C TYR A 90 3.31 -6.10 -12.70
N PHE A 91 3.78 -4.88 -12.97
CA PHE A 91 3.73 -3.78 -12.01
C PHE A 91 2.29 -3.32 -11.73
N LYS A 92 1.41 -3.33 -12.73
CA LYS A 92 -0.03 -3.03 -12.55
C LYS A 92 -0.69 -4.02 -11.60
N LYS A 93 -0.42 -5.32 -11.74
CA LYS A 93 -0.92 -6.37 -10.82
C LYS A 93 -0.35 -6.19 -9.41
N LYS A 94 0.94 -5.87 -9.27
CA LYS A 94 1.59 -5.61 -7.97
C LYS A 94 0.98 -4.40 -7.26
N LEU A 95 0.77 -3.30 -7.98
CA LEU A 95 0.13 -2.08 -7.45
C LEU A 95 -1.29 -2.37 -6.94
N LYS A 96 -2.11 -3.05 -7.75
CA LYS A 96 -3.48 -3.42 -7.34
C LYS A 96 -3.47 -4.22 -6.03
N ARG A 97 -2.58 -5.21 -5.91
CA ARG A 97 -2.44 -6.01 -4.69
C ARG A 97 -1.98 -5.16 -3.49
N ARG A 98 -1.01 -4.28 -3.69
CA ARG A 98 -0.47 -3.40 -2.63
C ARG A 98 -1.51 -2.41 -2.12
N LEU A 99 -2.33 -1.85 -3.02
CA LEU A 99 -3.45 -0.98 -2.64
C LEU A 99 -4.52 -1.72 -1.83
N LEU A 100 -4.81 -2.97 -2.17
CA LEU A 100 -5.71 -3.80 -1.36
C LEU A 100 -5.15 -4.07 0.04
N ILE A 101 -3.85 -4.37 0.14
CA ILE A 101 -3.17 -4.54 1.43
C ILE A 101 -3.24 -3.23 2.24
N GLN A 102 -2.99 -2.08 1.60
CA GLN A 102 -3.08 -0.77 2.25
C GLN A 102 -4.45 -0.56 2.89
N ARG A 103 -5.53 -0.79 2.13
CA ARG A 103 -6.91 -0.64 2.62
C ARG A 103 -7.19 -1.53 3.83
N LYS A 104 -6.73 -2.79 3.77
CA LYS A 104 -6.88 -3.74 4.89
C LYS A 104 -6.11 -3.29 6.13
N LEU A 105 -4.88 -2.82 5.97
CA LEU A 105 -4.07 -2.33 7.08
C LEU A 105 -4.69 -1.08 7.73
N CYS A 106 -5.14 -0.12 6.92
CA CYS A 106 -5.81 1.08 7.44
C CYS A 106 -7.10 0.71 8.20
N SER A 107 -7.92 -0.17 7.65
CA SER A 107 -9.14 -0.66 8.31
C SER A 107 -8.83 -1.36 9.64
N SER A 108 -7.79 -2.21 9.65
CA SER A 108 -7.36 -2.88 10.89
C SER A 108 -6.88 -1.87 11.94
N LEU A 109 -6.11 -0.86 11.55
CA LEU A 109 -5.67 0.21 12.45
C LEU A 109 -6.86 0.95 13.07
N GLU A 110 -7.87 1.29 12.28
CA GLU A 110 -9.10 1.92 12.77
C GLU A 110 -9.86 1.03 13.77
N GLN A 111 -9.96 -0.27 13.50
CA GLN A 111 -10.57 -1.22 14.43
C GLN A 111 -9.82 -1.26 15.76
N TRP A 112 -8.48 -1.27 15.72
CA TRP A 112 -7.66 -1.24 16.95
C TRP A 112 -7.81 0.07 17.72
N LYS A 113 -7.88 1.22 17.05
CA LYS A 113 -8.17 2.51 17.69
C LYS A 113 -9.54 2.51 18.38
N LYS A 114 -10.57 1.96 17.74
CA LYS A 114 -11.91 1.81 18.34
C LYS A 114 -11.87 0.88 19.57
N LEU A 115 -11.12 -0.21 19.50
CA LEU A 115 -10.99 -1.15 20.60
C LEU A 115 -10.24 -0.54 21.79
N GLU A 116 -9.17 0.21 21.54
CA GLU A 116 -8.45 0.97 22.55
C GLU A 116 -9.37 1.94 23.30
N LEU A 117 -10.18 2.72 22.56
CA LEU A 117 -11.14 3.66 23.15
C LEU A 117 -12.16 2.94 24.03
N ARG A 118 -12.75 1.83 23.55
CA ARG A 118 -13.68 1.01 24.33
C ARG A 118 -13.03 0.49 25.61
N PHE A 119 -11.76 0.10 25.56
CA PHE A 119 -11.04 -0.40 26.72
C PHE A 119 -10.79 0.70 27.76
N LYS A 120 -10.37 1.89 27.32
CA LYS A 120 -10.22 3.07 28.19
C LYS A 120 -11.53 3.45 28.87
N ASN A 121 -12.64 3.49 28.11
CA ASN A 121 -13.96 3.78 28.66
C ASN A 121 -14.41 2.72 29.68
N ARG A 122 -14.10 1.45 29.44
CA ARG A 122 -14.42 0.38 30.40
C ARG A 122 -13.66 0.54 31.71
N ILE A 123 -12.38 0.91 31.66
CA ILE A 123 -11.59 1.19 32.87
C ILE A 123 -12.17 2.38 33.62
N LEU A 124 -12.47 3.47 32.92
CA LEU A 124 -13.08 4.67 33.51
C LEU A 124 -14.40 4.34 34.22
N ASN A 125 -15.32 3.65 33.53
CA ASN A 125 -16.61 3.26 34.09
C ASN A 125 -16.44 2.34 35.31
N LYS A 126 -15.47 1.42 35.28
CA LYS A 126 -15.18 0.56 36.42
C LYS A 126 -14.67 1.38 37.61
N LYS A 127 -13.82 2.39 37.39
CA LYS A 127 -13.31 3.31 38.42
C LYS A 127 -14.43 4.12 39.08
N ILE A 128 -15.32 4.69 38.27
CA ILE A 128 -16.50 5.42 38.74
C ILE A 128 -17.38 4.51 39.61
N LEU A 129 -17.66 3.27 39.16
CA LEU A 129 -18.46 2.32 39.93
C LEU A 129 -17.79 1.89 41.24
N THR A 130 -16.46 1.80 41.29
CA THR A 130 -15.74 1.50 42.54
C THR A 130 -15.77 2.69 43.50
N GLU A 131 -15.55 3.91 43.01
CA GLU A 131 -15.65 5.14 43.80
C GLU A 131 -17.05 5.30 44.40
N GLN A 132 -18.11 5.12 43.60
CA GLN A 132 -19.49 5.15 44.09
C GLN A 132 -19.78 4.09 45.17
N ARG A 133 -19.19 2.89 45.05
CA ARG A 133 -19.34 1.84 46.08
C ARG A 133 -18.62 2.21 47.37
N GLU A 134 -17.43 2.79 47.28
CA GLU A 134 -16.67 3.27 48.43
C GLU A 134 -17.41 4.40 49.15
N ASP A 135 -17.93 5.38 48.40
CA ASP A 135 -18.74 6.48 48.94
C ASP A 135 -20.00 5.97 49.63
N ASN A 136 -20.71 5.02 49.02
CA ASN A 136 -21.91 4.41 49.61
C ASN A 136 -21.61 3.67 50.92
N MET A 137 -20.48 2.95 50.98
CA MET A 137 -20.04 2.27 52.21
C MET A 137 -19.70 3.27 53.33
N LEU A 138 -19.05 4.39 52.98
CA LEU A 138 -18.75 5.47 53.93
C LEU A 138 -20.03 6.13 54.45
N CYS A 139 -20.98 6.45 53.57
CA CYS A 139 -22.27 7.01 53.96
C CYS A 139 -23.06 6.05 54.88
N LEU A 140 -23.10 4.76 54.56
CA LEU A 140 -23.77 3.75 55.38
C LEU A 140 -23.12 3.64 56.76
N ASN A 141 -21.78 3.64 56.84
CA ASN A 141 -21.05 3.61 58.10
C ASN A 141 -21.31 4.86 58.94
N ASN A 142 -21.30 6.04 58.33
CA ASN A 142 -21.60 7.30 59.01
C ASN A 142 -23.04 7.32 59.55
N TYR A 143 -24.01 6.84 58.77
CA TYR A 143 -25.40 6.69 59.20
C TYR A 143 -25.51 5.76 60.42
N ASN A 144 -24.91 4.57 60.34
CA ASN A 144 -24.92 3.60 61.45
C ASN A 144 -24.27 4.17 62.72
N ASN A 145 -23.15 4.90 62.59
CA ASN A 145 -22.48 5.53 63.73
C ASN A 145 -23.27 6.67 64.38
N LEU A 146 -24.09 7.39 63.60
CA LEU A 146 -24.98 8.43 64.11
C LEU A 146 -26.19 7.85 64.82
N HIS A 147 -26.70 6.70 64.36
CA HIS A 147 -27.94 6.10 64.85
C HIS A 147 -27.76 5.10 66.00
N ASN A 148 -26.54 4.58 66.19
CA ASN A 148 -26.14 3.69 67.30
C ASN A 148 -25.43 4.44 68.45
N LYS A 149 -25.54 5.77 68.49
CA LYS A 149 -25.22 6.59 69.67
C LYS A 149 -26.50 6.94 70.41
#